data_AF-A0AAD2A1M0-F1
#
_entry.id   AF-A0AAD2A1M0-F1
#
_cell.length_a   1.000
_cell.length_b   1.000
_cell.length_c   1.000
_cell.angle_alpha   90.00
_cell.angle_beta   90.00
_cell.angle_gamma   90.00
#
_symmetry.space_group_name_H-M   'P 1'
#
loop_
_entity.id
_entity.type
_entity.pdbx_description
1 polymer ?
#
loop_
_entity_poly.entity_id
_entity_poly.type
_entity_poly.pdbx_seq_one_letter_code
_entity_poly.pdbx_strand_id
1 'polypeptide(L)'
;MPIGRPNPSRGNVTRLKRTKTLAIFFFRRDAPSYHFQPPEKKMAKSKNHTAHNQSHKAHKNGIKKPKRHRHTSTKGMDPKFLRNQRYARKHNKKSGESAEEE
;
A
#
# COMPACT_ATOMS: atom_id res chain seq x y z
N MET A 1 15.37 -19.01 -7.15
CA MET A 1 14.12 -18.47 -7.72
C MET A 1 14.06 -16.96 -7.44
N PRO A 2 14.20 -16.07 -8.42
CA PRO A 2 14.09 -14.64 -8.19
C PRO A 2 12.61 -14.22 -8.11
N ILE A 3 12.20 -13.73 -6.94
CA ILE A 3 10.87 -13.20 -6.68
C ILE A 3 10.73 -11.85 -7.40
N GLY A 4 9.67 -11.73 -8.21
CA GLY A 4 9.40 -10.61 -9.11
C GLY A 4 9.30 -9.26 -8.39
N ARG A 5 9.85 -8.23 -9.05
CA ARG A 5 9.72 -6.82 -8.65
C ARG A 5 8.29 -6.33 -8.94
N PRO A 6 7.62 -5.56 -8.07
CA PRO A 6 6.35 -4.93 -8.40
C PRO A 6 6.55 -3.73 -9.34
N ASN A 7 5.71 -3.67 -10.37
CA ASN A 7 5.68 -2.66 -11.43
C ASN A 7 4.85 -1.45 -10.98
N PRO A 8 5.39 -0.22 -10.91
CA PRO A 8 4.56 0.95 -10.64
C PRO A 8 3.84 1.42 -11.91
N SER A 9 2.50 1.30 -11.88
CA SER A 9 1.56 1.90 -12.83
C SER A 9 1.87 3.39 -13.01
N ARG A 10 2.27 3.79 -14.22
CA ARG A 10 2.47 5.19 -14.61
C ARG A 10 1.10 5.83 -14.84
N GLY A 11 0.74 6.78 -13.98
CA GLY A 11 -0.44 7.62 -14.17
C GLY A 11 -0.36 8.43 -15.48
N ASN A 12 -1.47 8.50 -16.20
CA ASN A 12 -1.60 9.26 -17.44
C ASN A 12 -1.49 10.76 -17.15
N VAL A 13 -0.43 11.39 -17.67
CA VAL A 13 -0.20 12.83 -17.60
C VAL A 13 -0.96 13.47 -18.77
N THR A 14 -2.04 14.20 -18.49
CA THR A 14 -2.75 14.95 -19.52
C THR A 14 -1.94 16.20 -19.90
N ARG A 15 -1.53 16.22 -21.17
CA ARG A 15 -0.74 17.26 -21.83
C ARG A 15 -1.57 18.52 -22.03
N LEU A 16 -1.48 19.50 -21.12
CA LEU A 16 -2.03 20.84 -21.35
C LEU A 16 -1.13 21.59 -22.34
N LYS A 17 -1.62 21.80 -23.56
CA LYS A 17 -0.97 22.61 -24.60
C LYS A 17 -1.07 24.09 -24.20
N ARG A 18 -0.01 24.65 -23.60
CA ARG A 18 0.14 26.11 -23.44
C ARG A 18 0.69 26.69 -24.74
N THR A 19 -0.10 27.56 -25.37
CA THR A 19 0.26 28.36 -26.54
C THR A 19 1.23 29.47 -26.12
N LYS A 20 2.25 29.66 -26.96
CA LYS A 20 3.36 30.60 -26.77
C LYS A 20 2.92 32.01 -27.17
N THR A 21 3.07 32.98 -26.28
CA THR A 21 3.10 34.41 -26.63
C THR A 21 4.55 34.87 -26.68
N LEU A 22 4.86 35.58 -27.76
CA LEU A 22 6.20 35.94 -28.23
C LEU A 22 6.58 37.35 -27.77
N ALA A 23 7.88 37.50 -27.50
CA ALA A 23 8.72 38.70 -27.49
C ALA A 23 8.55 39.72 -26.35
N ILE A 24 9.69 40.10 -25.74
CA ILE A 24 10.36 41.40 -25.98
C ILE A 24 11.65 41.53 -25.11
N PHE A 25 12.77 41.82 -25.81
CA PHE A 25 13.95 42.65 -25.46
C PHE A 25 15.05 42.26 -24.45
N PHE A 26 16.28 42.25 -24.99
CA PHE A 26 17.55 42.81 -24.48
C PHE A 26 18.03 42.46 -23.05
N PHE A 27 19.08 41.64 -22.93
CA PHE A 27 20.40 42.05 -22.40
C PHE A 27 21.37 40.86 -22.42
N ARG A 28 22.39 40.94 -23.28
CA ARG A 28 23.53 40.02 -23.29
C ARG A 28 24.40 40.34 -22.09
N ARG A 29 24.42 39.45 -21.10
CA ARG A 29 25.47 39.37 -20.09
C ARG A 29 26.08 37.97 -20.18
N ASP A 30 27.16 37.86 -20.94
CA ASP A 30 28.08 36.71 -20.85
C ASP A 30 28.68 36.74 -19.44
N ALA A 31 28.01 36.07 -18.51
CA ALA A 31 28.55 35.78 -17.20
C ALA A 31 29.35 34.47 -17.31
N PRO A 32 30.66 34.46 -17.00
CA PRO A 32 31.39 33.21 -16.93
C PRO A 32 30.70 32.30 -15.91
N SER A 33 30.30 31.12 -16.39
CA SER A 33 29.69 30.07 -15.60
C SER A 33 30.70 29.54 -14.60
N TYR A 34 30.81 30.18 -13.44
CA TYR A 34 31.36 29.53 -12.27
C TYR A 34 30.31 28.56 -11.75
N HIS A 35 30.25 27.38 -12.37
CA HIS A 35 29.70 26.21 -11.71
C HIS A 35 30.63 25.88 -10.54
N PHE A 36 30.37 26.53 -9.41
CA PHE A 36 31.01 26.22 -8.15
C PHE A 36 30.60 24.79 -7.78
N GLN A 37 31.47 23.82 -8.07
CA GLN A 37 31.32 22.47 -7.54
C GLN A 37 31.68 22.56 -6.05
N PRO A 38 30.72 22.46 -5.12
CA PRO A 38 31.07 22.43 -3.71
C PRO A 38 31.96 21.19 -3.48
N PRO A 39 33.02 21.31 -2.67
CA PRO A 39 33.89 20.18 -2.37
C PRO A 39 33.03 19.04 -1.82
N GLU A 40 33.17 17.87 -2.43
CA GLU A 40 32.55 16.60 -2.02
C GLU A 40 32.88 16.35 -0.54
N LYS A 41 32.03 16.87 0.35
CA LYS A 41 32.10 16.65 1.77
C LYS A 41 31.89 15.16 1.95
N LYS A 42 32.98 14.39 2.11
CA LYS A 42 32.96 12.95 2.38
C LYS A 42 31.92 12.70 3.46
N MET A 43 30.75 12.20 3.06
CA MET A 43 29.67 11.94 3.99
C MET A 43 30.21 10.94 5.01
N ALA A 44 30.24 11.33 6.28
CA ALA A 44 30.61 10.42 7.35
C ALA A 44 29.62 9.24 7.28
N LYS A 45 30.14 8.03 7.04
CA LYS A 45 29.30 6.85 6.88
C LYS A 45 28.47 6.64 8.15
N SER A 46 27.16 6.65 8.01
CA SER A 46 26.23 6.29 9.09
C SER A 46 25.96 4.79 9.11
N LYS A 47 25.40 4.28 10.21
CA LYS A 47 25.01 2.87 10.32
C LYS A 47 23.93 2.54 9.29
N ASN A 48 24.16 1.51 8.47
CA ASN A 48 23.27 1.15 7.36
C ASN A 48 21.99 0.40 7.79
N HIS A 49 22.01 -0.26 8.95
CA HIS A 49 20.86 -1.01 9.47
C HIS A 49 20.97 -1.25 10.99
N THR A 50 19.84 -1.23 11.71
CA THR A 50 19.80 -1.58 13.14
C THR A 50 18.47 -2.18 13.56
N ALA A 51 18.51 -3.34 14.21
CA ALA A 51 17.37 -3.93 14.92
C ALA A 51 17.25 -3.43 16.38
N HIS A 52 18.16 -2.55 16.80
CA HIS A 52 18.13 -1.99 18.15
C HIS A 52 16.83 -1.20 18.40
N ASN A 53 16.28 -1.33 19.60
CA ASN A 53 15.03 -0.70 20.05
C ASN A 53 13.75 -1.15 19.31
N GLN A 54 13.81 -2.10 18.36
CA GLN A 54 12.61 -2.62 17.70
C GLN A 54 11.75 -3.42 18.68
N SER A 55 12.35 -4.35 19.41
CA SER A 55 11.65 -5.17 20.42
C SER A 55 11.05 -4.32 21.53
N HIS A 56 11.78 -3.30 22.00
CA HIS A 56 11.31 -2.41 23.05
C HIS A 56 10.08 -1.60 22.58
N LYS A 57 10.10 -1.05 21.36
CA LYS A 57 8.92 -0.38 20.77
C LYS A 57 7.75 -1.32 20.56
N ALA A 58 7.98 -2.54 20.08
CA ALA A 58 6.93 -3.54 19.88
C ALA A 58 6.22 -3.92 21.19
N HIS A 59 6.96 -3.97 22.30
CA HIS A 59 6.41 -4.32 23.61
C HIS A 59 5.78 -3.15 24.38
N LYS A 60 6.02 -1.88 24.00
CA LYS A 60 5.37 -0.71 24.65
C LYS A 60 3.85 -0.83 24.72
N ASN A 61 3.22 -1.22 23.61
CA ASN A 61 1.76 -1.44 23.53
C ASN A 61 1.39 -2.93 23.61
N GLY A 62 2.40 -3.80 23.71
CA GLY A 62 2.31 -5.26 23.62
C GLY A 62 2.01 -5.76 22.20
N ILE A 63 2.53 -6.94 21.88
CA ILE A 63 2.19 -7.66 20.65
C ILE A 63 0.77 -8.25 20.84
N LYS A 64 -0.22 -7.67 20.16
CA LYS A 64 -1.61 -8.12 20.26
C LYS A 64 -1.83 -9.42 19.49
N LYS A 65 -2.48 -10.38 20.15
CA LYS A 65 -2.94 -11.63 19.50
C LYS A 65 -4.11 -11.32 18.54
N PRO A 66 -4.31 -12.10 17.47
CA PRO A 66 -5.48 -11.95 16.61
C PRO A 66 -6.76 -12.13 17.43
N LYS A 67 -7.75 -11.27 17.18
CA LYS A 67 -9.03 -11.31 17.89
C LYS A 67 -9.83 -12.54 17.48
N ARG A 68 -10.28 -13.33 18.45
CA ARG A 68 -11.21 -14.45 18.22
C ARG A 68 -12.64 -13.91 18.14
N HIS A 69 -13.31 -14.16 17.03
CA HIS A 69 -14.73 -13.85 16.83
C HIS A 69 -15.56 -15.15 16.89
N ARG A 70 -16.85 -15.05 17.21
CA ARG A 70 -17.77 -16.22 17.20
C ARG A 70 -17.85 -16.86 15.81
N HIS A 71 -17.77 -16.05 14.76
CA HIS A 71 -17.73 -16.48 13.37
C HIS A 71 -16.54 -15.84 12.67
N THR A 72 -15.67 -16.66 12.08
CA THR A 72 -14.54 -16.22 11.27
C THR A 72 -14.95 -16.09 9.80
N SER A 73 -14.14 -15.38 9.01
CA SER A 73 -14.40 -15.25 7.57
C SER A 73 -14.25 -16.60 6.87
N THR A 74 -15.21 -16.97 6.03
CA THR A 74 -15.17 -18.17 5.17
C THR A 74 -14.48 -17.93 3.82
N LYS A 75 -13.75 -16.82 3.68
CA LYS A 75 -13.00 -16.49 2.45
C LYS A 75 -11.87 -17.50 2.26
N GLY A 76 -11.75 -18.07 1.06
CA GLY A 76 -10.75 -19.10 0.75
C GLY A 76 -11.14 -20.53 1.12
N MET A 77 -12.38 -20.76 1.58
CA MET A 77 -12.91 -22.11 1.81
C MET A 77 -13.41 -22.73 0.48
N ASP A 78 -13.50 -24.06 0.44
CA ASP A 78 -13.86 -24.81 -0.78
C ASP A 78 -15.19 -24.30 -1.38
N PRO A 79 -15.21 -23.86 -2.65
CA PRO A 79 -16.42 -23.44 -3.33
C PRO A 79 -17.55 -24.47 -3.30
N LYS A 80 -17.25 -25.78 -3.34
CA LYS A 80 -18.27 -26.84 -3.31
C LYS A 80 -18.96 -26.89 -1.94
N PHE A 81 -18.18 -26.85 -0.86
CA PHE A 81 -18.71 -26.73 0.50
C PHE A 81 -19.55 -25.45 0.69
N LEU A 82 -19.08 -24.30 0.19
CA LEU A 82 -19.80 -23.03 0.29
C LEU A 82 -21.13 -23.05 -0.46
N ARG A 83 -21.19 -23.68 -1.64
CA ARG A 83 -22.44 -23.83 -2.40
C ARG A 83 -23.46 -24.67 -1.61
N ASN A 84 -23.02 -25.79 -1.03
CA ASN A 84 -23.88 -26.63 -0.21
C ASN A 84 -24.38 -25.89 1.04
N GLN A 85 -23.48 -25.24 1.78
CA GLN A 85 -23.84 -24.48 2.98
C GLN A 85 -24.89 -23.39 2.69
N ARG A 86 -24.79 -22.72 1.53
CA ARG A 86 -25.79 -21.73 1.10
C ARG A 86 -27.16 -22.35 0.87
N TYR A 87 -27.25 -23.51 0.23
CA TYR A 87 -28.51 -24.19 0.02
C TYR A 87 -29.11 -24.72 1.32
N ALA A 88 -28.33 -25.39 2.17
CA ALA A 88 -28.79 -25.87 3.47
C ALA A 88 -29.37 -24.72 4.33
N ARG A 89 -28.64 -23.60 4.46
CA ARG A 89 -29.12 -22.43 5.21
C ARG A 89 -30.37 -21.78 4.61
N LYS A 90 -30.62 -21.93 3.31
CA LYS A 90 -31.81 -21.38 2.65
C LYS A 90 -33.08 -22.13 3.08
N HIS A 91 -33.00 -23.45 3.24
CA HIS A 91 -34.15 -24.29 3.59
C HIS A 91 -34.32 -24.46 5.11
N ASN A 92 -33.24 -24.41 5.89
CA ASN A 92 -33.31 -24.48 7.36
C ASN A 92 -34.05 -23.30 8.00
N LYS A 93 -34.10 -22.13 7.34
CA LYS A 93 -34.86 -20.97 7.84
C LYS A 93 -36.37 -21.21 7.81
N LYS A 94 -36.86 -21.81 6.72
CA LYS A 94 -38.28 -22.15 6.55
C LYS A 94 -38.73 -23.24 7.51
N SER A 95 -37.86 -24.22 7.79
CA SER A 95 -38.17 -25.28 8.76
C SER A 95 -38.01 -24.83 10.22
N GLY A 96 -37.25 -23.75 10.47
CA GLY A 96 -37.10 -23.19 11.81
C GLY A 96 -38.36 -22.46 12.28
N GLU A 97 -39.01 -21.71 11.39
CA GLU A 97 -40.28 -21.03 11.69
C GLU A 97 -41.39 -22.03 12.05
N SER A 98 -41.48 -23.16 11.35
CA SER A 98 -42.42 -24.25 11.68
C SER A 98 -42.05 -25.07 12.92
N ALA A 99 -40.82 -24.93 13.44
CA ALA A 99 -40.34 -25.67 14.61
C ALA A 99 -40.37 -24.83 15.91
N GLU A 100 -40.66 -23.53 15.81
CA GLU A 100 -40.90 -22.65 16.98
C GLU A 100 -42.40 -22.54 17.32
N GLU A 101 -43.29 -23.03 16.45
CA GLU A 101 -44.75 -23.10 16.67
C GLU A 101 -45.20 -24.42 17.34
N GLU A 102 -44.27 -25.31 17.70
CA GLU A 102 -44.49 -26.52 18.52
C GLU A 102 -43.73 -26.40 19.86
#